data_AF-A0A819QDE2-F1
#
_entry.id   AF-A0A819QDE2-F1
#
_cell.length_a   1.000
_cell.length_b   1.000
_cell.length_c   1.000
_cell.angle_alpha   90.00
_cell.angle_beta   90.00
_cell.angle_gamma   90.00
#
_symmetry.space_group_name_H-M   'P 1'
#
loop_
_entity.id
_entity.type
_entity.pdbx_description
1 polymer ?
#
loop_
_entity_poly.entity_id
_entity_poly.type
_entity_poly.pdbx_seq_one_letter_code
_entity_poly.pdbx_strand_id
1 'polypeptide(L)'
;MTRSNIQEDSFRSVKQISIHGTETYMGRSVYFPNVNELTIHDYGSISTSLNKILPLHQLNKLIINSKKFRFKDILNLINVTSNLKTFKWYYHSIDEDQLKLIEQSDIYQCVLNNNKIENFEIIHYCCSLKEILFFSQLFSKLKTFQIEIINKEFISIMRYLLLKMSHLVFLCIKELPKTYSNKLNILIKSDNLLEHYFIKFINRDLYLWY
;
A
#
# COMPACT_ATOMS: atom_id res chain seq x y z
N MET A 1 44.22 -23.61 -12.78
CA MET A 1 43.08 -22.91 -13.42
C MET A 1 42.26 -22.24 -12.32
N THR A 2 42.52 -20.96 -12.10
CA THR A 2 41.81 -20.08 -11.16
C THR A 2 40.40 -19.82 -11.68
N ARG A 3 39.40 -20.46 -11.07
CA ARG A 3 38.00 -20.09 -11.27
C ARG A 3 37.78 -18.74 -10.60
N SER A 4 37.52 -17.74 -11.43
CA SER A 4 37.30 -16.36 -11.05
C SER A 4 36.19 -16.21 -10.01
N ASN A 5 36.54 -15.69 -8.83
CA ASN A 5 35.65 -15.13 -7.80
C ASN A 5 34.87 -13.92 -8.33
N ILE A 6 34.01 -14.15 -9.32
CA ILE A 6 33.07 -13.14 -9.79
C ILE A 6 31.84 -13.22 -8.88
N GLN A 7 31.55 -12.11 -8.18
CA GLN A 7 30.20 -11.60 -7.86
C GLN A 7 29.54 -11.74 -6.47
N GLU A 8 30.20 -12.13 -5.37
CA GLU A 8 29.55 -11.94 -4.04
C GLU A 8 29.54 -10.48 -3.57
N ASP A 9 30.53 -9.66 -3.94
CA ASP A 9 30.56 -8.23 -3.56
C ASP A 9 29.77 -7.29 -4.49
N SER A 10 29.32 -7.77 -5.65
CA SER A 10 28.76 -6.89 -6.70
C SER A 10 27.38 -6.32 -6.36
N PHE A 11 26.63 -7.00 -5.49
CA PHE A 11 25.23 -6.64 -5.20
C PHE A 11 25.04 -5.82 -3.93
N ARG A 12 26.13 -5.49 -3.20
CA ARG A 12 26.05 -4.64 -2.00
C ARG A 12 25.64 -3.20 -2.31
N SER A 13 25.89 -2.70 -3.53
CA SER A 13 25.47 -1.36 -3.95
C SER A 13 23.99 -1.29 -4.30
N VAL A 14 23.32 -2.42 -4.54
CA VAL A 14 21.91 -2.47 -4.95
C VAL A 14 21.01 -2.09 -3.77
N LYS A 15 20.21 -1.04 -3.98
CA LYS A 15 19.21 -0.55 -3.01
C LYS A 15 17.77 -0.90 -3.40
N GLN A 16 17.53 -1.10 -4.69
CA GLN A 16 16.21 -1.36 -5.22
C GLN A 16 16.23 -2.61 -6.09
N ILE A 17 15.19 -3.44 -5.97
CA ILE A 17 14.95 -4.59 -6.83
C ILE A 17 13.56 -4.50 -7.43
N SER A 18 13.47 -4.85 -8.71
CA SER A 18 12.21 -5.19 -9.38
C SER A 18 12.23 -6.66 -9.78
N ILE A 19 11.27 -7.44 -9.28
CA ILE A 19 11.12 -8.85 -9.59
C ILE A 19 10.00 -9.00 -10.61
N HIS A 20 10.33 -9.61 -11.75
CA HIS A 20 9.39 -9.98 -12.80
C HIS A 20 9.42 -11.49 -12.98
N GLY A 21 8.25 -12.10 -13.23
CA GLY A 21 8.21 -13.49 -13.68
C GLY A 21 6.96 -14.24 -13.22
N THR A 22 6.61 -15.28 -13.99
CA THR A 22 5.48 -16.17 -13.72
C THR A 22 5.89 -17.46 -13.03
N GLU A 23 7.19 -17.78 -12.97
CA GLU A 23 7.73 -19.03 -12.42
C GLU A 23 8.92 -18.81 -11.48
N THR A 24 8.99 -19.60 -10.42
CA THR A 24 10.09 -19.64 -9.44
C THR A 24 11.32 -20.33 -10.03
N TYR A 25 12.15 -19.62 -10.79
CA TYR A 25 13.46 -20.13 -11.17
C TYR A 25 14.50 -19.79 -10.08
N MET A 26 14.69 -20.71 -9.14
CA MET A 26 15.75 -20.63 -8.11
C MET A 26 17.05 -21.24 -8.63
N GLY A 27 17.59 -20.68 -9.71
CA GLY A 27 18.93 -21.01 -10.21
C GLY A 27 19.98 -20.05 -9.66
N ARG A 28 20.87 -20.55 -8.79
CA ARG A 28 21.94 -19.83 -8.04
C ARG A 28 21.44 -18.67 -7.16
N SER A 29 21.71 -18.78 -5.86
CA SER A 29 21.24 -17.84 -4.83
C SER A 29 21.96 -16.49 -4.96
N VAL A 30 21.45 -15.60 -5.81
CA VAL A 30 21.86 -14.20 -5.82
C VAL A 30 21.26 -13.52 -4.59
N TYR A 31 22.12 -12.95 -3.73
CA TYR A 31 21.70 -12.28 -2.50
C TYR A 31 21.99 -10.78 -2.57
N PHE A 32 21.03 -9.98 -2.13
CA PHE A 32 21.08 -8.52 -2.19
C PHE A 32 20.94 -7.94 -0.78
N PRO A 33 22.06 -7.79 -0.05
CA PRO A 33 22.05 -7.52 1.39
C PRO A 33 21.55 -6.13 1.76
N ASN A 34 21.55 -5.16 0.84
CA ASN A 34 21.34 -3.74 1.13
C ASN A 34 20.06 -3.15 0.53
N VAL A 35 19.18 -4.01 -0.01
CA VAL A 35 17.93 -3.62 -0.66
C VAL A 35 16.90 -3.16 0.36
N ASN A 36 16.43 -1.93 0.20
CA ASN A 36 15.35 -1.34 1.00
C ASN A 36 14.07 -1.11 0.18
N GLU A 37 14.15 -1.11 -1.15
CA GLU A 37 12.98 -0.97 -2.03
C GLU A 37 12.74 -2.22 -2.87
N LEU A 38 11.52 -2.76 -2.80
CA LEU A 38 11.12 -3.93 -3.58
C LEU A 38 9.86 -3.65 -4.40
N THR A 39 9.94 -3.92 -5.70
CA THR A 39 8.79 -3.98 -6.60
C THR A 39 8.60 -5.41 -7.11
N ILE A 40 7.35 -5.88 -7.10
CA ILE A 40 6.98 -7.22 -7.57
C ILE A 40 5.96 -7.08 -8.69
N HIS A 41 6.24 -7.70 -9.84
CA HIS A 41 5.37 -7.73 -11.02
C HIS A 41 4.98 -9.17 -11.37
N ASP A 42 3.68 -9.38 -11.57
CA ASP A 42 3.07 -10.62 -12.13
C ASP A 42 3.47 -11.96 -11.48
N TYR A 43 4.02 -11.91 -10.26
CA TYR A 43 4.47 -13.08 -9.51
C TYR A 43 3.28 -13.81 -8.85
N GLY A 44 3.26 -15.14 -8.94
CA GLY A 44 2.11 -15.96 -8.52
C GLY A 44 2.04 -16.31 -7.04
N SER A 45 3.17 -16.34 -6.33
CA SER A 45 3.25 -16.57 -4.87
C SER A 45 4.65 -16.23 -4.38
N ILE A 46 4.77 -15.41 -3.33
CA ILE A 46 6.07 -14.97 -2.78
C ILE A 46 6.49 -15.71 -1.51
N SER A 47 5.69 -16.65 -1.02
CA SER A 47 5.91 -17.14 0.35
C SER A 47 7.23 -17.91 0.52
N THR A 48 7.92 -17.57 1.61
CA THR A 48 9.20 -18.11 2.16
C THR A 48 10.49 -17.86 1.39
N SER A 49 10.42 -17.66 0.08
CA SER A 49 11.63 -17.65 -0.77
C SER A 49 12.33 -16.28 -0.87
N LEU A 50 11.62 -15.16 -0.71
CA LEU A 50 12.24 -13.84 -0.84
C LEU A 50 13.31 -13.54 0.21
N ASN A 51 13.15 -14.07 1.43
CA ASN A 51 14.14 -13.90 2.49
C ASN A 51 15.51 -14.52 2.15
N LYS A 52 15.54 -15.44 1.16
CA LYS A 52 16.79 -16.03 0.65
C LYS A 52 17.52 -15.11 -0.33
N ILE A 53 16.83 -14.12 -0.87
CA ILE A 53 17.30 -13.20 -1.91
C ILE A 53 17.60 -11.82 -1.32
N LEU A 54 16.82 -11.37 -0.33
CA LEU A 54 17.04 -10.09 0.35
C LEU A 54 16.53 -10.09 1.79
N PRO A 55 17.06 -9.25 2.69
CA PRO A 55 16.56 -9.13 4.05
C PRO A 55 15.25 -8.34 4.09
N LEU A 56 14.10 -9.00 4.24
CA LEU A 56 12.79 -8.33 4.23
C LEU A 56 12.62 -7.31 5.37
N HIS A 57 13.26 -7.52 6.52
CA HIS A 57 13.16 -6.62 7.67
C HIS A 57 13.70 -5.21 7.41
N GLN A 58 14.56 -5.01 6.41
CA GLN A 58 15.12 -3.69 6.09
C GLN A 58 14.32 -2.93 5.01
N LEU A 59 13.32 -3.58 4.41
CA LEU A 59 12.49 -2.93 3.39
C LEU A 59 11.76 -1.73 3.99
N ASN A 60 11.94 -0.58 3.35
CA ASN A 60 11.22 0.65 3.66
C ASN A 60 10.05 0.88 2.68
N LYS A 61 10.11 0.28 1.49
CA LYS A 61 9.15 0.46 0.41
C LYS A 61 8.88 -0.85 -0.32
N LEU A 62 7.60 -1.13 -0.50
CA LEU A 62 7.09 -2.32 -1.16
C LEU A 62 6.03 -1.92 -2.18
N ILE A 63 6.20 -2.33 -3.42
CA ILE A 63 5.24 -2.15 -4.50
C ILE A 63 4.85 -3.53 -5.02
N ILE A 64 3.56 -3.84 -4.99
CA ILE A 64 3.03 -5.10 -5.52
C ILE A 64 2.13 -4.77 -6.69
N ASN A 65 2.65 -4.95 -7.89
CA ASN A 65 1.94 -4.79 -9.14
C ASN A 65 1.60 -6.16 -9.74
N SER A 66 0.78 -6.92 -9.03
CA SER A 66 0.36 -8.25 -9.46
C SER A 66 -1.05 -8.54 -8.98
N LYS A 67 -1.91 -8.89 -9.94
CA LYS A 67 -3.31 -9.28 -9.70
C LYS A 67 -3.46 -10.59 -8.92
N LYS A 68 -2.38 -11.38 -8.87
CA LYS A 68 -2.39 -12.73 -8.31
C LYS A 68 -2.19 -12.75 -6.80
N PHE A 69 -1.80 -11.62 -6.20
CA PHE A 69 -1.58 -11.54 -4.76
C PHE A 69 -2.89 -11.52 -4.00
N ARG A 70 -3.14 -12.61 -3.26
CA ARG A 70 -4.23 -12.64 -2.28
C ARG A 70 -3.86 -11.78 -1.09
N PHE A 71 -4.86 -11.18 -0.45
CA PHE A 71 -4.62 -10.31 0.70
C PHE A 71 -3.91 -11.01 1.87
N LYS A 72 -4.18 -12.30 2.08
CA LYS A 72 -3.47 -13.09 3.10
C LYS A 72 -1.95 -13.13 2.87
N ASP A 73 -1.52 -13.21 1.61
CA ASP A 73 -0.09 -13.20 1.25
C ASP A 73 0.52 -11.81 1.46
N ILE A 74 -0.26 -10.76 1.20
CA ILE A 74 0.11 -9.37 1.51
C ILE A 74 0.32 -9.20 3.02
N LEU A 75 -0.61 -9.66 3.86
CA LEU A 75 -0.47 -9.57 5.31
C LEU A 75 0.76 -10.32 5.82
N ASN A 76 1.00 -11.53 5.31
CA ASN A 76 2.21 -12.29 5.65
C ASN A 76 3.48 -11.53 5.29
N LEU A 77 3.51 -10.86 4.13
CA LEU A 77 4.65 -10.09 3.69
C LEU A 77 4.85 -8.81 4.51
N ILE A 78 3.76 -8.10 4.85
CA ILE A 78 3.81 -6.93 5.74
C ILE A 78 4.33 -7.35 7.13
N ASN A 79 3.88 -8.49 7.64
CA ASN A 79 4.29 -8.99 8.96
C ASN A 79 5.81 -9.24 9.05
N VAL A 80 6.45 -9.70 7.97
CA VAL A 80 7.90 -9.95 7.94
C VAL A 80 8.73 -8.74 7.49
N THR A 81 8.09 -7.62 7.13
CA THR A 81 8.73 -6.37 6.69
C THR A 81 8.56 -5.27 7.75
N SER A 82 9.13 -5.49 8.94
CA SER A 82 8.89 -4.68 10.15
C SER A 82 9.28 -3.19 10.06
N ASN A 83 10.05 -2.78 9.06
CA ASN A 83 10.43 -1.38 8.82
C ASN A 83 9.70 -0.75 7.62
N LEU A 84 8.71 -1.43 7.06
CA LEU A 84 7.97 -0.93 5.91
C LEU A 84 7.23 0.37 6.23
N LYS A 85 7.54 1.42 5.48
CA LYS A 85 6.94 2.76 5.59
C LYS A 85 6.02 3.09 4.43
N THR A 86 6.35 2.59 3.24
CA THR A 86 5.62 2.87 2.00
C THR A 86 5.13 1.58 1.39
N PHE A 87 3.83 1.46 1.21
CA PHE A 87 3.22 0.30 0.58
C PHE A 87 2.34 0.74 -0.58
N LYS A 88 2.57 0.16 -1.77
CA LYS A 88 1.71 0.35 -2.93
C LYS A 88 1.23 -1.00 -3.43
N TRP A 89 -0.05 -1.10 -3.74
CA TRP A 89 -0.66 -2.38 -4.06
C TRP A 89 -1.67 -2.29 -5.19
N TYR A 90 -1.48 -3.10 -6.22
CA TYR A 90 -2.51 -3.43 -7.20
C TYR A 90 -3.61 -4.22 -6.50
N TYR A 91 -4.64 -3.50 -6.07
CA TYR A 91 -5.70 -4.04 -5.23
C TYR A 91 -6.78 -4.72 -6.06
N HIS A 92 -7.37 -5.76 -5.49
CA HIS A 92 -8.64 -6.31 -5.93
C HIS A 92 -9.59 -6.29 -4.75
N SER A 93 -10.85 -5.93 -5.00
CA SER A 93 -11.89 -5.96 -3.98
C SER A 93 -11.84 -7.23 -3.17
N ILE A 94 -12.00 -7.08 -1.87
CA ILE A 94 -12.16 -8.21 -0.96
C ILE A 94 -13.65 -8.26 -0.63
N ASP A 95 -14.27 -9.44 -0.81
CA ASP A 95 -15.66 -9.60 -0.43
C ASP A 95 -15.83 -9.45 1.08
N GLU A 96 -17.06 -9.19 1.50
CA GLU A 96 -17.37 -8.92 2.90
C GLU A 96 -17.01 -10.12 3.82
N ASP A 97 -17.22 -11.33 3.35
CA ASP A 97 -16.97 -12.53 4.14
C ASP A 97 -15.47 -12.80 4.29
N GLN A 98 -14.66 -12.57 3.25
CA GLN A 98 -13.20 -12.64 3.38
C GLN A 98 -12.67 -11.56 4.29
N LEU A 99 -13.20 -10.32 4.23
CA LEU A 99 -12.77 -9.26 5.17
C LEU A 99 -12.98 -9.71 6.62
N LYS A 100 -14.14 -10.27 6.96
CA LYS A 100 -14.43 -10.78 8.31
C LYS A 100 -13.47 -11.91 8.70
N LEU A 101 -13.22 -12.86 7.79
CA LEU A 101 -12.27 -13.96 8.02
C LEU A 101 -10.84 -13.45 8.22
N ILE A 102 -10.45 -12.42 7.49
CA ILE A 102 -9.15 -11.77 7.60
C ILE A 102 -9.02 -11.08 8.97
N GLU A 103 -10.01 -10.30 9.38
CA GLU A 103 -10.01 -9.56 10.66
C GLU A 103 -9.88 -10.49 11.89
N GLN A 104 -10.40 -11.71 11.77
CA GLN A 104 -10.33 -12.76 12.80
C GLN A 104 -8.97 -13.48 12.84
N SER A 105 -8.09 -13.27 11.86
CA SER A 105 -6.83 -14.00 11.77
C SER A 105 -5.73 -13.43 12.68
N ASP A 106 -4.91 -14.32 13.25
CA ASP A 106 -3.77 -13.92 14.09
C ASP A 106 -2.77 -13.02 13.33
N ILE A 107 -2.60 -13.28 12.03
CA ILE A 107 -1.72 -12.48 11.18
C ILE A 107 -2.23 -11.05 11.04
N TYR A 108 -3.55 -10.86 10.92
CA TYR A 108 -4.14 -9.53 10.88
C TYR A 108 -3.91 -8.80 12.20
N GLN A 109 -4.16 -9.45 13.34
CA GLN A 109 -3.92 -8.85 14.67
C GLN A 109 -2.44 -8.49 14.86
N CYS A 110 -1.52 -9.32 14.38
CA CYS A 110 -0.09 -9.02 14.41
C CYS A 110 0.26 -7.80 13.56
N VAL A 111 -0.24 -7.74 12.31
CA VAL A 111 0.01 -6.61 11.41
C VAL A 111 -0.60 -5.33 11.98
N LEU A 112 -1.86 -5.37 12.42
CA LEU A 112 -2.60 -4.25 13.02
C LEU A 112 -1.79 -3.54 14.12
N ASN A 113 -1.15 -4.32 15.00
CA ASN A 113 -0.43 -3.79 16.15
C ASN A 113 1.00 -3.34 15.82
N ASN A 114 1.67 -3.98 14.87
CA ASN A 114 3.11 -3.85 14.71
C ASN A 114 3.55 -3.05 13.47
N ASN A 115 2.68 -2.89 12.48
CA ASN A 115 3.09 -2.23 11.24
C ASN A 115 3.46 -0.75 11.47
N LYS A 116 4.27 -0.24 10.54
CA LYS A 116 4.80 1.14 10.57
C LYS A 116 4.46 1.91 9.30
N ILE A 117 3.48 1.45 8.53
CA ILE A 117 3.14 2.02 7.23
C ILE A 117 2.60 3.43 7.44
N GLU A 118 3.22 4.39 6.76
CA GLU A 118 2.87 5.81 6.80
C GLU A 118 2.37 6.29 5.43
N ASN A 119 2.75 5.63 4.35
CA ASN A 119 2.30 5.94 2.99
C ASN A 119 1.67 4.70 2.38
N PHE A 120 0.38 4.77 2.05
CA PHE A 120 -0.36 3.69 1.42
C PHE A 120 -0.99 4.16 0.11
N GLU A 121 -0.83 3.37 -0.93
CA GLU A 121 -1.43 3.61 -2.24
C GLU A 121 -2.10 2.36 -2.78
N ILE A 122 -3.35 2.51 -3.18
CA ILE A 122 -4.08 1.50 -3.94
C ILE A 122 -3.97 1.84 -5.42
N ILE A 123 -3.49 0.87 -6.18
CA ILE A 123 -3.28 0.93 -7.62
C ILE A 123 -4.46 0.20 -8.28
N HIS A 124 -5.18 0.90 -9.16
CA HIS A 124 -6.18 0.33 -10.08
C HIS A 124 -7.37 -0.40 -9.43
N TYR A 125 -8.00 0.24 -8.43
CA TYR A 125 -9.29 -0.20 -7.91
C TYR A 125 -10.01 0.92 -7.14
N CYS A 126 -11.33 1.04 -7.33
CA CYS A 126 -12.18 1.99 -6.61
C CYS A 126 -12.62 1.43 -5.26
N CYS A 127 -12.05 1.92 -4.16
CA CYS A 127 -12.41 1.47 -2.82
C CYS A 127 -13.79 1.94 -2.36
N SER A 128 -14.53 1.02 -1.75
CA SER A 128 -15.72 1.29 -0.94
C SER A 128 -15.34 1.92 0.40
N LEU A 129 -16.33 2.51 1.07
CA LEU A 129 -16.19 3.00 2.44
C LEU A 129 -15.73 1.88 3.38
N LYS A 130 -16.26 0.66 3.21
CA LYS A 130 -15.90 -0.47 4.07
C LYS A 130 -14.43 -0.86 3.94
N GLU A 131 -13.91 -0.91 2.72
CA GLU A 131 -12.49 -1.18 2.48
C GLU A 131 -11.62 -0.05 3.04
N ILE A 132 -12.06 1.21 2.92
CA ILE A 132 -11.35 2.36 3.52
C ILE A 132 -11.32 2.27 5.06
N LEU A 133 -12.44 1.91 5.70
CA LEU A 133 -12.51 1.67 7.14
C LEU A 133 -11.56 0.54 7.58
N PHE A 134 -11.51 -0.51 6.78
CA PHE A 134 -10.62 -1.64 7.04
C PHE A 134 -9.14 -1.21 6.94
N PHE A 135 -8.75 -0.50 5.87
CA PHE A 135 -7.37 -0.06 5.70
C PHE A 135 -6.94 1.01 6.70
N SER A 136 -7.83 1.92 7.11
CA SER A 136 -7.52 2.93 8.11
C SER A 136 -7.28 2.32 9.49
N GLN A 137 -7.99 1.25 9.83
CA GLN A 137 -7.74 0.48 11.05
C GLN A 137 -6.41 -0.26 10.95
N LEU A 138 -6.21 -1.01 9.86
CA LEU A 138 -4.99 -1.79 9.65
C LEU A 138 -3.74 -0.91 9.66
N PHE A 139 -3.78 0.27 9.03
CA PHE A 139 -2.66 1.20 8.95
C PHE A 139 -2.92 2.45 9.81
N SER A 140 -3.02 2.26 11.13
CA SER A 140 -3.33 3.33 12.10
C SER A 140 -2.35 4.51 12.15
N LYS A 141 -1.19 4.41 11.49
CA LYS A 141 -0.15 5.46 11.41
C LYS A 141 -0.10 6.17 10.06
N LEU A 142 -1.15 6.03 9.25
CA LEU A 142 -1.18 6.48 7.86
C LEU A 142 -1.16 8.01 7.74
N LYS A 143 -0.08 8.57 7.20
CA LYS A 143 0.05 10.01 6.94
C LYS A 143 -0.31 10.39 5.51
N THR A 144 -0.08 9.48 4.56
CA THR A 144 -0.31 9.70 3.14
C THR A 144 -1.17 8.58 2.59
N PHE A 145 -2.32 8.92 2.02
CA PHE A 145 -3.22 7.94 1.42
C PHE A 145 -3.54 8.32 -0.02
N GLN A 146 -3.31 7.40 -0.96
CA GLN A 146 -3.66 7.60 -2.37
C GLN A 146 -4.57 6.48 -2.85
N ILE A 147 -5.76 6.84 -3.33
CA ILE A 147 -6.83 5.87 -3.64
C ILE A 147 -7.69 6.33 -4.81
N GLU A 148 -8.29 5.39 -5.51
CA GLU A 148 -9.54 5.64 -6.24
C GLU A 148 -10.69 5.20 -5.34
N ILE A 149 -11.87 5.84 -5.46
CA ILE A 149 -13.01 5.53 -4.59
C ILE A 149 -14.29 5.31 -5.38
N ILE A 150 -15.22 4.56 -4.80
CA ILE A 150 -16.53 4.39 -5.42
C ILE A 150 -17.29 5.71 -5.35
N ASN A 151 -17.52 6.30 -6.53
CA ASN A 151 -18.23 7.56 -6.74
C ASN A 151 -19.55 7.72 -5.96
N LYS A 152 -20.35 6.66 -5.85
CA LYS A 152 -21.63 6.67 -5.11
C LYS A 152 -21.46 6.91 -3.61
N GLU A 153 -20.29 6.57 -3.05
CA GLU A 153 -19.96 6.66 -1.63
C GLU A 153 -19.05 7.86 -1.32
N PHE A 154 -18.76 8.70 -2.32
CA PHE A 154 -17.80 9.82 -2.22
C PHE A 154 -18.02 10.69 -0.97
N ILE A 155 -19.26 11.13 -0.70
CA ILE A 155 -19.56 12.00 0.44
C ILE A 155 -19.27 11.29 1.76
N SER A 156 -19.72 10.05 1.91
CA SER A 156 -19.52 9.27 3.14
C SER A 156 -18.03 8.97 3.38
N ILE A 157 -17.29 8.67 2.31
CA ILE A 157 -15.85 8.45 2.35
C ILE A 157 -15.11 9.73 2.76
N MET A 158 -15.40 10.86 2.10
CA MET A 158 -14.76 12.14 2.43
C MET A 158 -15.07 12.55 3.87
N ARG A 159 -16.32 12.42 4.30
CA ARG A 159 -16.71 12.71 5.68
C ARG A 159 -15.94 11.85 6.67
N TYR A 160 -15.79 10.54 6.41
CA TYR A 160 -15.00 9.66 7.25
C TYR A 160 -13.52 10.08 7.29
N LEU A 161 -12.89 10.28 6.13
CA LEU A 161 -11.47 10.64 6.05
C LEU A 161 -11.18 11.95 6.78
N LEU A 162 -11.99 12.99 6.57
CA LEU A 162 -11.79 14.31 7.19
C LEU A 162 -12.07 14.32 8.69
N LEU A 163 -13.05 13.54 9.18
CA LEU A 163 -13.42 13.55 10.61
C LEU A 163 -12.68 12.52 11.46
N LYS A 164 -12.29 11.39 10.88
CA LYS A 164 -11.75 10.23 11.63
C LYS A 164 -10.28 9.95 11.36
N MET A 165 -9.72 10.48 10.28
CA MET A 165 -8.29 10.36 9.97
C MET A 165 -7.59 11.71 10.09
N SER A 166 -7.74 12.37 11.24
CA SER A 166 -7.11 13.69 11.49
C SER A 166 -5.57 13.68 11.46
N HIS A 167 -4.94 12.51 11.50
CA HIS A 167 -3.50 12.32 11.37
C HIS A 167 -3.03 12.24 9.91
N LEU A 168 -3.95 12.23 8.95
CA LEU A 168 -3.66 12.18 7.53
C LEU A 168 -3.19 13.56 7.06
N VAL A 169 -1.90 13.64 6.70
CA VAL A 169 -1.25 14.87 6.23
C VAL A 169 -1.50 15.08 4.74
N PHE A 170 -1.63 14.00 3.98
CA PHE A 170 -1.85 14.06 2.54
C PHE A 170 -2.86 13.00 2.07
N LEU A 171 -3.83 13.43 1.29
CA LEU A 171 -4.82 12.59 0.63
C LEU A 171 -4.83 12.90 -0.86
N CYS A 172 -4.71 11.86 -1.68
CA CYS A 172 -4.98 11.93 -3.11
C CYS A 172 -6.12 10.98 -3.48
N ILE A 173 -7.18 11.52 -4.06
CA ILE A 173 -8.25 10.74 -4.66
C ILE A 173 -8.10 10.84 -6.17
N LYS A 174 -7.75 9.73 -6.79
CA LYS A 174 -7.45 9.63 -8.21
C LYS A 174 -8.72 9.51 -9.07
N GLU A 175 -8.62 9.95 -10.32
CA GLU A 175 -9.65 9.75 -11.36
C GLU A 175 -11.05 10.22 -10.96
N LEU A 176 -11.12 11.31 -10.19
CA LEU A 176 -12.33 11.91 -9.71
C LEU A 176 -12.84 13.00 -10.68
N PRO A 177 -14.06 12.86 -11.24
CA PRO A 177 -14.63 13.90 -12.09
C PRO A 177 -14.72 15.25 -11.38
N LYS A 178 -14.42 16.34 -12.09
CA LYS A 178 -14.41 17.71 -11.54
C LYS A 178 -15.75 18.12 -10.89
N THR A 179 -16.85 17.48 -11.27
CA THR A 179 -18.18 17.69 -10.67
C THR A 179 -18.23 17.37 -9.17
N TYR A 180 -17.34 16.52 -8.66
CA TYR A 180 -17.22 16.23 -7.23
C TYR A 180 -16.56 17.35 -6.42
N SER A 181 -15.89 18.31 -7.08
CA SER A 181 -15.35 19.50 -6.41
C SER A 181 -16.46 20.32 -5.73
N ASN A 182 -17.59 20.51 -6.40
CA ASN A 182 -18.74 21.22 -5.83
C ASN A 182 -19.32 20.46 -4.64
N LYS A 183 -19.44 19.14 -4.75
CA LYS A 183 -19.92 18.26 -3.66
C LYS A 183 -19.02 18.35 -2.43
N LEU A 184 -17.70 18.35 -2.63
CA LEU A 184 -16.73 18.51 -1.55
C LEU A 184 -16.83 19.88 -0.88
N ASN A 185 -16.91 20.95 -1.67
CA ASN A 185 -17.06 22.31 -1.14
C ASN A 185 -18.35 22.47 -0.30
N ILE A 186 -19.45 21.84 -0.72
CA ILE A 186 -20.69 21.82 0.05
C ILE A 186 -20.48 21.08 1.38
N LEU A 187 -19.87 19.89 1.34
CA LEU A 187 -19.58 19.09 2.53
C LEU A 187 -18.71 19.86 3.55
N ILE A 188 -17.64 20.49 3.08
CA ILE A 188 -16.72 21.25 3.93
C ILE A 188 -17.43 22.40 4.63
N LYS A 189 -18.27 23.13 3.89
CA LYS A 189 -19.07 24.24 4.43
C LYS A 189 -20.18 23.76 5.37
N SER A 190 -20.86 22.65 5.06
CA SER A 190 -21.98 22.17 5.86
C SER A 190 -21.54 21.62 7.20
N ASP A 191 -20.40 20.92 7.21
CA ASP A 191 -19.92 20.19 8.37
C ASP A 191 -18.79 20.97 9.10
N ASN A 192 -18.52 22.23 8.69
CA ASN A 192 -17.44 23.09 9.21
C ASN A 192 -16.09 22.37 9.30
N LEU A 193 -15.76 21.57 8.28
CA LEU A 193 -14.71 20.55 8.40
C LEU A 193 -13.29 21.08 8.30
N LEU A 194 -13.05 22.31 7.82
CA LEU A 194 -11.69 22.75 7.49
C LEU A 194 -11.48 24.26 7.75
N GLU A 195 -10.65 24.59 8.74
CA GLU A 195 -9.94 25.89 8.78
C GLU A 195 -8.52 25.81 8.18
N HIS A 196 -7.95 24.61 7.98
CA HIS A 196 -6.50 24.43 7.77
C HIS A 196 -6.08 23.51 6.61
N TYR A 197 -7.00 23.05 5.76
CA TYR A 197 -6.62 22.17 4.65
C TYR A 197 -6.60 22.91 3.31
N PHE A 198 -5.55 22.66 2.54
CA PHE A 198 -5.46 23.06 1.15
C PHE A 198 -6.07 21.98 0.26
N ILE A 199 -6.86 22.40 -0.72
CA ILE A 199 -7.55 21.52 -1.66
C ILE A 199 -7.20 21.94 -3.07
N LYS A 200 -6.82 20.98 -3.91
CA LYS A 200 -6.54 21.23 -5.32
C LYS A 200 -7.00 20.10 -6.20
N PHE A 201 -7.63 20.45 -7.32
CA PHE A 201 -7.92 19.51 -8.39
C PHE A 201 -6.89 19.68 -9.51
N ILE A 202 -6.16 18.62 -9.85
CA ILE A 202 -5.18 18.61 -10.96
C ILE A 202 -5.41 17.34 -11.76
N ASN A 203 -5.59 17.46 -13.08
CA ASN A 203 -5.64 16.31 -14.00
C ASN A 203 -6.60 15.18 -13.58
N ARG A 204 -7.79 15.52 -13.08
CA ARG A 204 -8.81 14.60 -12.52
C ARG A 204 -8.49 14.00 -11.17
N ASP A 205 -7.40 14.39 -10.52
CA ASP A 205 -7.12 13.98 -9.16
C ASP A 205 -7.46 15.11 -8.19
N LEU A 206 -7.99 14.73 -7.03
CA LEU A 206 -8.26 15.59 -5.90
C LEU A 206 -7.17 15.41 -4.85
N TYR A 207 -6.47 16.50 -4.55
CA TYR A 207 -5.41 16.58 -3.55
C TYR A 207 -5.91 17.36 -2.33
N LEU A 208 -5.71 16.81 -1.13
CA LEU A 208 -5.90 17.50 0.13
C LEU A 208 -4.64 17.37 0.98
N TRP A 209 -4.21 18.47 1.60
CA TRP A 209 -3.07 18.47 2.52
C TRP A 209 -3.22 19.56 3.59
N TYR A 210 -2.56 19.33 4.73
CA TYR A 210 -2.44 20.29 5.84
C TYR A 210 -1.18 21.15 5.65
#